data_AF-A0A8C5GE34-F1
#
_entry.id   AF-A0A8C5GE34-F1
#
_cell.length_a   1.000
_cell.length_b   1.000
_cell.length_c   1.000
_cell.angle_alpha   90.00
_cell.angle_beta   90.00
_cell.angle_gamma   90.00
#
_symmetry.space_group_name_H-M   'P 1'
#
loop_
_entity.id
_entity.type
_entity.pdbx_description
1 polymer ?
#
loop_
_entity_poly.entity_id
_entity_poly.type
_entity_poly.pdbx_seq_one_letter_code
_entity_poly.pdbx_strand_id
1 'polypeptide(L)'
;IILLSKCHGKCFTILNLYAPNNDDPEFFHRVFLELSDLSADSSLIMGEDFNLALNTSLDRSNKCPNTKPSRSAKVLMNYMDDLGIGDVWRLNNPTKKIHLLLPCA
;
A
#
# COMPACT_ATOMS: atom_id res chain seq x y z
N ILE A 1 0.48 -3.64 -13.12
CA ILE A 1 0.18 -4.97 -13.72
C ILE A 1 -0.73 -5.72 -12.77
N ILE A 2 -1.85 -6.28 -13.26
CA ILE A 2 -2.76 -7.10 -12.47
C ILE A 2 -2.69 -8.54 -12.98
N LEU A 3 -2.48 -9.49 -12.09
CA LEU A 3 -2.44 -10.92 -12.38
C LEU A 3 -3.56 -11.63 -11.63
N LEU A 4 -4.41 -12.34 -12.36
CA LEU A 4 -5.43 -13.22 -11.78
C LEU A 4 -4.88 -14.64 -11.77
N SER A 5 -4.87 -15.28 -10.60
CA SER A 5 -4.29 -16.61 -10.42
C SER A 5 -5.20 -17.50 -9.58
N LYS A 6 -5.07 -18.82 -9.76
CA LYS A 6 -5.76 -19.82 -8.95
C LYS A 6 -4.76 -20.82 -8.42
N CYS A 7 -4.65 -20.93 -7.10
CA CYS A 7 -3.72 -21.83 -6.42
C CYS A 7 -4.47 -22.66 -5.38
N HIS A 8 -4.35 -23.99 -5.44
CA HIS A 8 -5.06 -24.93 -4.57
C HIS A 8 -6.57 -24.65 -4.43
N GLY A 9 -7.23 -24.28 -5.53
CA GLY A 9 -8.66 -23.97 -5.54
C GLY A 9 -9.04 -22.56 -5.06
N LYS A 10 -8.10 -21.79 -4.51
CA LYS A 10 -8.31 -20.40 -4.10
C LYS A 10 -7.91 -19.43 -5.21
N CYS A 11 -8.73 -18.40 -5.42
CA CYS A 11 -8.46 -17.33 -6.39
C CYS A 11 -7.68 -16.20 -5.73
N PHE A 12 -6.71 -15.65 -6.45
CA PHE A 12 -5.86 -14.54 -6.02
C PHE A 12 -5.83 -13.46 -7.10
N THR A 13 -5.94 -12.21 -6.67
CA THR A 13 -5.66 -11.04 -7.51
C THR A 13 -4.36 -10.44 -7.00
N ILE A 14 -3.31 -10.47 -7.83
CA ILE A 14 -1.99 -9.94 -7.50
C ILE A 14 -1.78 -8.64 -8.27
N LEU A 15 -1.63 -7.54 -7.55
CA LEU A 15 -1.33 -6.23 -8.11
C LEU A 15 0.14 -5.89 -7.87
N ASN A 16 0.84 -5.61 -8.97
CA ASN A 16 2.13 -4.92 -8.99
C ASN A 16 1.90 -3.48 -9.43
N LEU A 17 2.20 -2.51 -8.56
CA LEU A 17 2.02 -1.08 -8.83
C LEU A 17 3.29 -0.28 -8.56
N TYR A 18 3.54 0.73 -9.38
CA TYR A 18 4.54 1.76 -9.12
C TYR A 18 3.81 3.09 -9.01
N ALA A 19 3.68 3.59 -7.77
CA ALA A 19 2.97 4.83 -7.52
C ALA A 19 3.83 6.05 -7.90
N PRO A 20 3.22 7.19 -8.25
CA PRO A 20 3.97 8.41 -8.54
C PRO A 20 4.73 8.93 -7.32
N ASN A 21 5.87 9.58 -7.56
CA ASN A 21 6.68 10.22 -6.50
C ASN A 21 6.00 11.44 -5.85
N ASN A 22 5.04 12.06 -6.53
CA ASN A 22 4.27 13.18 -6.03
C ASN A 22 3.01 12.71 -5.27
N ASP A 23 2.52 13.55 -4.36
CA ASP A 23 1.28 13.28 -3.61
C ASP A 23 0.04 13.38 -4.52
N ASP A 24 -0.29 12.28 -5.19
CA ASP A 24 -1.44 12.10 -6.10
C ASP A 24 -2.46 11.09 -5.53
N PRO A 25 -3.44 11.53 -4.72
CA PRO A 25 -4.48 10.65 -4.19
C PRO A 25 -5.38 10.05 -5.28
N GLU A 26 -5.55 10.73 -6.42
CA GLU A 26 -6.37 10.25 -7.53
C GLU A 26 -5.80 8.99 -8.18
N PHE A 27 -4.47 8.81 -8.11
CA PHE A 27 -3.85 7.55 -8.54
C PHE A 27 -4.43 6.35 -7.78
N PHE A 28 -4.53 6.45 -6.46
CA PHE A 28 -5.06 5.36 -5.63
C PHE A 28 -6.56 5.16 -5.85
N HIS A 29 -7.34 6.23 -6.00
CA HIS A 29 -8.76 6.11 -6.36
C HIS A 29 -8.94 5.32 -7.66
N ARG A 30 -8.17 5.64 -8.72
CA ARG A 30 -8.22 4.91 -10.00
C ARG A 30 -7.83 3.43 -9.83
N VAL A 31 -6.76 3.14 -9.10
CA VAL A 31 -6.31 1.76 -8.83
C VAL A 31 -7.42 0.96 -8.13
N PHE A 32 -8.01 1.49 -7.06
CA PHE A 32 -9.05 0.77 -6.31
C PHE A 32 -10.37 0.64 -7.08
N LEU A 33 -10.69 1.61 -7.95
CA LEU A 33 -11.82 1.48 -8.89
C LEU A 33 -11.60 0.36 -9.91
N GLU A 34 -10.37 0.19 -10.43
CA GLU A 34 -10.07 -0.94 -11.33
C GLU A 34 -10.09 -2.28 -10.57
N LEU A 35 -9.70 -2.29 -9.30
CA LEU A 35 -9.69 -3.51 -8.49
C LEU A 35 -11.08 -3.98 -8.05
N SER A 36 -12.04 -3.07 -7.83
CA SER A 36 -13.36 -3.42 -7.28
C SER A 36 -14.06 -4.52 -8.08
N ASP A 37 -13.89 -4.50 -9.40
CA ASP A 37 -14.50 -5.48 -10.30
C ASP A 37 -13.68 -6.78 -10.39
N LEU A 38 -12.36 -6.69 -10.18
CA LEU A 38 -11.41 -7.79 -10.40
C LEU A 38 -11.11 -8.62 -9.14
N SER A 39 -11.40 -8.09 -7.94
CA SER A 39 -11.08 -8.75 -6.67
C SER A 39 -12.30 -9.19 -5.85
N ALA A 40 -13.52 -9.09 -6.40
CA ALA A 40 -14.75 -9.39 -5.65
C ALA A 40 -14.76 -10.81 -5.03
N ASP A 41 -14.25 -11.81 -5.77
CA ASP A 41 -14.24 -13.22 -5.36
C ASP A 41 -12.81 -13.79 -5.17
N SER A 42 -11.83 -12.93 -4.90
CA SER A 42 -10.43 -13.35 -4.77
C SER A 42 -9.72 -12.71 -3.58
N SER A 43 -8.64 -13.35 -3.13
CA SER A 43 -7.74 -12.73 -2.15
C SER A 43 -6.79 -11.77 -2.85
N LEU A 44 -6.86 -10.49 -2.46
CA LEU A 44 -6.01 -9.43 -3.01
C LEU A 44 -4.63 -9.43 -2.35
N ILE A 45 -3.60 -9.47 -3.17
CA ILE A 45 -2.20 -9.30 -2.75
C ILE A 45 -1.65 -8.11 -3.54
N MET A 46 -1.21 -7.08 -2.84
CA MET A 46 -0.50 -5.96 -3.44
C MET A 46 0.95 -5.99 -3.00
N GLY A 47 1.86 -5.82 -3.95
CA GLY A 47 3.27 -5.60 -3.67
C GLY A 47 3.79 -4.51 -4.60
N GLU A 48 4.95 -3.94 -4.22
CA GLU A 48 5.79 -2.96 -4.95
C GLU A 48 5.87 -1.58 -4.28
N ASP A 49 6.32 -0.57 -5.03
CA ASP A 49 6.68 0.75 -4.53
C ASP A 49 5.48 1.70 -4.55
N PHE A 50 4.91 1.93 -3.36
CA PHE A 50 3.82 2.88 -3.16
C PHE A 50 4.31 4.33 -3.10
N ASN A 51 5.63 4.58 -3.13
CA ASN A 51 6.26 5.91 -3.04
C ASN A 51 5.73 6.78 -1.89
N LEU A 52 5.31 6.14 -0.79
CA LEU A 52 4.77 6.81 0.39
C LEU A 52 5.10 6.05 1.67
N ALA A 53 4.93 6.72 2.81
CA ALA A 53 5.03 6.13 4.14
C ALA A 53 3.63 6.00 4.75
N LEU A 54 3.23 4.78 5.14
CA LEU A 54 1.96 4.52 5.81
C LEU A 54 2.02 4.97 7.27
N ASN A 55 3.13 4.67 7.96
CA ASN A 55 3.43 5.14 9.30
C ASN A 55 4.66 6.04 9.28
N THR A 56 4.45 7.35 9.24
CA THR A 56 5.53 8.34 9.16
C THR A 56 6.54 8.27 10.31
N SER A 57 6.14 7.74 11.48
CA SER A 57 7.02 7.61 12.66
C SER A 57 7.96 6.39 12.62
N LEU A 58 7.58 5.34 11.87
CA LEU A 58 8.30 4.06 11.81
C LEU A 58 8.93 3.78 10.44
N ASP A 59 8.36 4.33 9.36
CA ASP A 59 8.82 4.10 7.98
C ASP A 59 9.82 5.16 7.50
N ARG A 60 9.92 6.31 8.19
CA ARG A 60 10.84 7.40 7.83
C ARG A 60 11.99 7.53 8.83
N SER A 61 13.18 7.78 8.31
CA SER A 61 14.40 8.03 9.10
C SER A 61 14.45 9.44 9.68
N ASN A 62 13.80 10.41 9.01
CA ASN A 62 13.80 11.81 9.43
C ASN A 62 12.98 12.02 10.70
N LYS A 63 13.61 12.68 11.68
CA LYS A 63 13.19 12.81 13.08
C LYS A 63 12.03 13.78 13.34
N CYS A 64 11.22 14.15 12.34
CA CYS A 64 10.05 15.00 12.57
C CYS A 64 8.89 14.12 13.06
N PRO A 65 8.65 14.01 14.38
CA PRO A 65 7.72 13.02 14.93
C PRO A 65 6.26 13.35 14.56
N ASN A 66 6.03 14.57 14.08
CA ASN A 66 4.72 15.13 13.74
C ASN A 66 4.50 15.29 12.24
N THR A 67 5.30 14.62 11.39
CA THR A 67 5.03 14.65 9.94
C THR A 67 3.72 13.94 9.68
N LYS A 68 2.72 14.72 9.26
CA LYS A 68 1.40 14.19 8.87
C LYS A 68 1.56 13.24 7.67
N PRO A 69 0.76 12.15 7.59
CA PRO A 69 0.68 11.35 6.39
C PRO A 69 0.30 12.19 5.17
N SER A 70 0.80 11.83 3.99
CA SER A 70 0.41 12.45 2.72
C SER A 70 -1.09 12.22 2.44
N ARG A 71 -1.68 12.97 1.51
CA ARG A 71 -3.09 12.75 1.14
C ARG A 71 -3.27 11.36 0.54
N SER A 72 -2.31 10.95 -0.29
CA SER A 72 -2.25 9.61 -0.89
C SER A 72 -2.19 8.51 0.16
N ALA A 73 -1.37 8.67 1.20
CA ALA A 73 -1.30 7.71 2.30
C ALA A 73 -2.64 7.60 3.05
N LYS A 74 -3.35 8.71 3.26
CA LYS A 74 -4.69 8.68 3.88
C LYS A 74 -5.72 7.97 3.02
N VAL A 75 -5.74 8.25 1.71
CA VAL A 75 -6.64 7.57 0.77
C VAL A 75 -6.37 6.07 0.76
N LEU A 76 -5.10 5.67 0.67
CA LEU A 76 -4.70 4.27 0.72
C LEU A 76 -5.10 3.61 2.05
N MET A 77 -4.86 4.26 3.20
CA MET A 77 -5.26 3.75 4.51
C MET A 77 -6.78 3.59 4.63
N ASN A 78 -7.58 4.51 4.08
CA ASN A 78 -9.03 4.38 4.09
C ASN A 78 -9.48 3.16 3.26
N TYR A 79 -8.94 2.98 2.06
CA TYR A 79 -9.23 1.78 1.27
C TYR A 79 -8.76 0.49 1.95
N MET A 80 -7.63 0.53 2.65
CA MET A 80 -7.17 -0.60 3.43
C MET A 80 -8.15 -0.95 4.55
N ASP A 81 -8.69 0.04 5.25
CA ASP A 81 -9.71 -0.17 6.29
C ASP A 81 -11.02 -0.70 5.70
N ASP A 82 -11.54 -0.05 4.64
CA ASP A 82 -12.79 -0.41 3.97
C ASP A 82 -12.77 -1.85 3.40
N LEU A 83 -11.61 -2.29 2.92
CA LEU A 83 -11.44 -3.61 2.30
C LEU A 83 -10.84 -4.66 3.26
N GLY A 84 -10.54 -4.30 4.50
CA GLY A 84 -9.90 -5.18 5.48
C GLY A 84 -8.49 -5.63 5.08
N ILE A 85 -7.75 -4.80 4.35
CA ILE A 85 -6.39 -5.07 3.88
C ILE A 85 -5.38 -4.64 4.93
N GLY A 86 -4.46 -5.53 5.28
CA GLY A 86 -3.38 -5.25 6.23
C GLY A 86 -2.01 -5.15 5.58
N ASP A 87 -1.15 -4.29 6.12
CA ASP A 87 0.29 -4.34 5.86
C ASP A 87 0.91 -5.53 6.60
N VAL A 88 1.23 -6.59 5.84
CA VAL A 88 1.79 -7.85 6.35
C VAL A 88 3.12 -7.63 7.08
N TRP A 89 3.96 -6.70 6.62
CA TRP A 89 5.23 -6.43 7.27
C TRP A 89 5.00 -5.78 8.64
N ARG A 90 4.13 -4.77 8.70
CA ARG A 90 3.83 -4.01 9.93
C ARG A 90 3.12 -4.86 10.96
N LEU A 91 2.22 -5.75 10.54
CA LEU A 91 1.57 -6.73 11.42
C LEU A 91 2.60 -7.65 12.11
N ASN A 92 3.61 -8.11 11.37
CA ASN A 92 4.66 -8.97 11.90
C ASN A 92 5.77 -8.21 12.63
N ASN A 93 5.91 -6.89 12.41
CA ASN A 93 6.94 -6.06 13.00
C ASN A 93 6.37 -4.72 13.52
N PRO A 94 5.51 -4.72 14.56
CA PRO A 94 4.74 -3.54 14.95
C PRO A 94 5.60 -2.33 15.31
N THR A 95 6.74 -2.56 15.99
CA THR A 95 7.59 -1.51 16.55
C THR A 95 8.91 -1.31 15.80
N LYS A 96 9.24 -2.18 14.84
CA LYS A 96 10.51 -2.05 14.13
C LYS A 96 10.46 -0.90 13.14
N LYS A 97 11.59 -0.20 13.01
CA LYS A 97 11.80 0.80 11.97
C LYS A 97 12.45 0.13 10.77
N ILE A 98 11.93 0.42 9.59
CA ILE A 98 12.49 -0.01 8.32
C ILE A 98 12.43 1.16 7.35
N HIS A 99 13.48 1.31 6.55
CA HIS A 99 13.58 2.34 5.53
C HIS A 99 13.93 1.65 4.22
N LEU A 100 12.92 1.49 3.35
CA LEU A 100 13.11 0.83 2.05
C LEU A 100 13.75 1.77 1.03
N LEU A 101 13.45 3.07 1.12
CA LEU A 101 14.06 4.12 0.31
C LEU A 101 14.96 4.97 1.21
N LEU A 102 16.24 5.04 0.86
CA LEU A 102 17.16 6.00 1.46
C LEU A 102 16.91 7.38 0.83
N PRO A 103 17.00 8.49 1.60
CA PRO A 103 16.95 9.81 1.00
C PRO A 103 18.08 9.93 -0.04
N CYS A 104 17.76 10.43 -1.23
CA CYS A 104 18.80 10.90 -2.15
C CYS A 104 19.67 11.91 -1.39
N ALA A 105 20.98 11.64 -1.34
CA ALA A 105 21.99 12.51 -0.76
C ALA A 105 22.11 13.82 -1.55
#